data_AF-A1ZB48-F1
#
_entry.id   AF-A1ZB48-F1
#
_cell.length_a   1.000
_cell.length_b   1.000
_cell.length_c   1.000
_cell.angle_alpha   90.00
_cell.angle_beta   90.00
_cell.angle_gamma   90.00
#
_symmetry.space_group_name_H-M   'P 1'
#
loop_
_entity.id
_entity.type
_entity.pdbx_description
1 polymer ?
#
loop_
_entity_poly.entity_id
_entity_poly.type
_entity_poly.pdbx_seq_one_letter_code
_entity_poly.pdbx_strand_id
1 'polypeptide(L)'
;MLSTKLVCIALVSLAFGQVYLVASEETITLCPTNFTQVADKCLLVDGSWKNFYESDRHCRSLNAGLLSISNPTEFNVINEWLPIIAPYQPEFWTSGNKLGGTSDYYWQSTGQKAVYLPWSAGQPTTTAGDCLTLMANVTMTPEEAILSVHRLTVKPCTQWAPHICQAPLEIFKTQLCLNTTAFFEAKIPV
;
A
#
# COMPACT_ATOMS: atom_id res chain seq x y z
N MET A 1 -39.30 40.70 -21.14
CA MET A 1 -39.50 39.23 -21.17
C MET A 1 -38.19 38.44 -21.17
N LEU A 2 -37.14 38.84 -21.93
CA LEU A 2 -35.86 38.12 -21.97
C LEU A 2 -35.10 38.14 -20.63
N SER A 3 -35.11 39.29 -19.93
CA SER A 3 -34.52 39.44 -18.59
C SER A 3 -35.12 38.48 -17.55
N THR A 4 -36.44 38.29 -17.55
CA THR A 4 -37.12 37.34 -16.65
C THR A 4 -36.68 35.89 -16.89
N LYS A 5 -36.49 35.49 -18.16
CA LYS A 5 -36.05 34.13 -18.51
C LYS A 5 -34.62 33.85 -18.03
N LEU A 6 -33.70 34.81 -18.18
CA LEU A 6 -32.31 34.69 -17.72
C LEU A 6 -32.21 34.53 -16.19
N VAL A 7 -33.02 35.29 -15.45
CA VAL A 7 -33.08 35.17 -13.97
C VAL A 7 -33.60 33.80 -13.55
N CYS A 8 -34.64 33.27 -14.21
CA CYS A 8 -35.15 31.93 -13.89
C CYS A 8 -34.13 30.82 -14.15
N ILE A 9 -33.39 30.87 -15.27
CA ILE A 9 -32.36 29.87 -15.58
C ILE A 9 -31.24 29.92 -14.54
N ALA A 10 -30.81 31.11 -14.14
CA ALA A 10 -29.77 31.29 -13.11
C ALA A 10 -30.21 30.74 -11.75
N LEU A 11 -31.47 30.92 -11.35
CA LEU A 11 -32.00 30.35 -10.10
C LEU A 11 -32.08 28.82 -10.15
N VAL A 12 -32.50 28.27 -11.29
CA VAL A 12 -32.60 26.82 -11.48
C VAL A 12 -31.21 26.18 -11.48
N SER A 13 -30.21 26.76 -12.14
CA SER A 13 -28.83 26.25 -12.10
C SER A 13 -28.21 26.36 -10.70
N LEU A 14 -28.52 27.43 -9.94
CA LEU A 14 -28.07 27.57 -8.56
C LEU A 14 -28.71 26.51 -7.65
N ALA A 15 -30.01 26.25 -7.83
CA ALA A 15 -30.74 25.22 -7.10
C ALA A 15 -30.21 23.81 -7.44
N PHE A 16 -30.02 23.48 -8.72
CA PHE A 16 -29.41 22.21 -9.12
C PHE A 16 -27.99 22.07 -8.57
N GLY A 17 -27.16 23.11 -8.65
CA GLY A 17 -25.81 23.11 -8.08
C GLY A 17 -25.80 22.84 -6.57
N GLN A 18 -26.74 23.43 -5.82
CA GLN A 18 -26.92 23.13 -4.39
C GLN A 18 -27.39 21.69 -4.14
N VAL A 19 -28.32 21.16 -4.95
CA VAL A 19 -28.80 19.77 -4.82
C VAL A 19 -27.68 18.76 -5.11
N TYR A 20 -26.85 18.98 -6.14
CA TYR A 20 -25.71 18.11 -6.44
C TYR A 20 -24.66 18.11 -5.32
N LEU A 21 -24.42 19.26 -4.67
CA LEU A 21 -23.51 19.34 -3.51
C LEU A 21 -24.06 18.59 -2.29
N VAL A 22 -25.38 18.65 -2.05
CA VAL A 22 -26.01 17.93 -0.92
C VAL A 22 -26.09 16.41 -1.16
N ALA A 23 -26.08 15.98 -2.42
CA ALA A 23 -26.21 14.56 -2.79
C ALA A 23 -24.87 13.81 -2.91
N SER A 24 -23.72 14.42 -2.59
CA SER A 24 -22.46 13.66 -2.59
C SER A 24 -22.47 12.62 -1.47
N GLU A 25 -22.42 11.35 -1.83
CA GLU A 25 -22.24 10.26 -0.87
C GLU A 25 -20.82 10.31 -0.32
N GLU A 26 -20.67 10.45 1.00
CA GLU A 26 -19.36 10.42 1.63
C GLU A 26 -18.84 8.97 1.62
N THR A 27 -17.71 8.76 0.95
CA THR A 27 -16.99 7.50 0.98
C THR A 27 -15.85 7.57 1.99
N ILE A 28 -15.69 6.49 2.74
CA ILE A 28 -14.60 6.31 3.69
C ILE A 28 -13.75 5.17 3.20
N THR A 29 -12.45 5.38 3.21
CA THR A 29 -11.48 4.37 2.81
C THR A 29 -10.78 3.83 4.04
N LEU A 30 -10.79 2.51 4.22
CA LEU A 30 -10.20 1.84 5.38
C LEU A 30 -9.31 0.68 4.93
N CYS A 31 -8.42 0.26 5.82
CA CYS A 31 -7.68 -0.97 5.63
C CYS A 31 -8.43 -2.17 6.20
N PRO A 32 -8.24 -3.36 5.60
CA PRO A 32 -8.70 -4.61 6.19
C PRO A 32 -8.13 -4.78 7.61
N THR A 33 -8.80 -5.58 8.43
CA THR A 33 -8.39 -5.87 9.80
C THR A 33 -6.91 -6.27 9.88
N ASN A 34 -6.17 -5.67 10.82
CA ASN A 34 -4.73 -5.83 11.08
C ASN A 34 -3.78 -5.16 10.07
N PHE A 35 -4.28 -4.57 8.98
CA PHE A 35 -3.43 -3.77 8.09
C PHE A 35 -3.38 -2.31 8.54
N THR A 36 -2.24 -1.66 8.31
CA THR A 36 -2.03 -0.24 8.56
C THR A 36 -2.06 0.53 7.25
N GLN A 37 -2.76 1.67 7.20
CA GLN A 37 -2.71 2.53 6.02
C GLN A 37 -1.36 3.24 5.94
N VAL A 38 -0.67 3.04 4.82
CA VAL A 38 0.65 3.62 4.51
C VAL A 38 0.56 4.19 3.10
N ALA A 39 0.45 5.51 3.00
CA ALA A 39 0.05 6.20 1.77
C ALA A 39 -1.29 5.63 1.23
N ASP A 40 -1.33 5.26 -0.05
CA ASP A 40 -2.52 4.72 -0.73
C ASP A 40 -2.61 3.18 -0.63
N LYS A 41 -1.96 2.56 0.36
CA LYS A 41 -1.88 1.11 0.55
C LYS A 41 -2.22 0.70 1.96
N CYS A 42 -2.66 -0.55 2.09
CA CYS A 42 -2.80 -1.21 3.38
C CYS A 42 -1.67 -2.21 3.55
N LEU A 43 -0.79 -2.00 4.52
CA LEU A 43 0.41 -2.81 4.74
C LEU A 43 0.37 -3.57 6.07
N LEU A 44 0.92 -4.77 6.05
CA LEU A 44 1.10 -5.63 7.23
C LEU A 44 2.53 -6.19 7.20
N VAL A 45 3.31 -5.93 8.25
CA VAL A 45 4.58 -6.63 8.50
C VAL A 45 4.27 -7.97 9.16
N ASP A 46 4.80 -9.05 8.59
CA ASP A 46 4.84 -10.36 9.23
C ASP A 46 6.29 -10.72 9.53
N GLY A 47 6.59 -10.91 10.82
CA GLY A 47 7.93 -11.22 11.32
C GLY A 47 8.36 -12.69 11.17
N SER A 48 7.49 -13.57 10.66
CA SER A 48 7.83 -14.98 10.50
C SER A 48 8.80 -15.17 9.33
N TRP A 49 9.81 -16.00 9.56
CA TRP A 49 10.84 -16.24 8.56
C TRP A 49 10.33 -17.23 7.52
N LYS A 50 10.26 -16.78 6.27
CA LYS A 50 9.76 -17.57 5.14
C LYS A 50 10.65 -17.35 3.92
N ASN A 51 10.69 -18.33 3.02
CA ASN A 51 11.21 -18.06 1.69
C ASN A 51 10.23 -17.20 0.88
N PHE A 52 10.67 -16.68 -0.27
CA PHE A 52 9.85 -15.79 -1.11
C PHE A 52 8.49 -16.42 -1.46
N TYR A 53 8.46 -17.69 -1.85
CA TYR A 53 7.26 -18.39 -2.28
C TYR A 53 6.26 -18.61 -1.14
N GLU A 54 6.76 -18.92 0.05
CA GLU A 54 5.96 -19.07 1.26
C GLU A 54 5.42 -17.72 1.75
N SER A 55 6.22 -16.66 1.64
CA SER A 55 5.81 -15.29 1.95
C SER A 55 4.68 -14.83 1.02
N ASP A 56 4.79 -15.11 -0.28
CA ASP A 56 3.75 -14.82 -1.27
C ASP A 56 2.45 -15.58 -0.99
N ARG A 57 2.53 -16.90 -0.71
CA ARG A 57 1.36 -17.69 -0.31
C ARG A 57 0.73 -17.20 0.98
N HIS A 58 1.55 -16.78 1.95
CA HIS A 58 1.04 -16.22 3.19
C HIS A 58 0.22 -14.96 2.92
N CYS A 59 0.75 -13.98 2.19
CA CYS A 59 -0.03 -12.78 1.86
C CYS A 59 -1.30 -13.12 1.08
N ARG A 60 -1.26 -14.09 0.15
CA ARG A 60 -2.47 -14.53 -0.56
C ARG A 60 -3.52 -15.14 0.35
N SER A 61 -3.13 -15.84 1.42
CA SER A 61 -4.08 -16.37 2.42
C SER A 61 -4.83 -15.29 3.20
N LEU A 62 -4.35 -14.03 3.14
CA LEU A 62 -4.95 -12.85 3.76
C LEU A 62 -5.71 -11.98 2.74
N ASN A 63 -6.01 -12.48 1.53
CA ASN A 63 -6.54 -11.70 0.41
C ASN A 63 -5.64 -10.50 0.02
N ALA A 64 -4.33 -10.66 0.22
CA ALA A 64 -3.30 -9.66 -0.02
C ALA A 64 -2.24 -10.20 -1.01
N GLY A 65 -1.29 -9.34 -1.42
CA GLY A 65 -0.09 -9.74 -2.15
C GLY A 65 1.17 -9.26 -1.42
N LEU A 66 2.36 -9.73 -1.80
CA LEU A 66 3.59 -9.12 -1.31
C LEU A 66 3.70 -7.65 -1.77
N LEU A 67 4.39 -6.83 -0.98
CA LEU A 67 4.58 -5.40 -1.24
C LEU A 67 5.16 -5.15 -2.64
N SER A 68 4.49 -4.32 -3.43
CA SER A 68 5.08 -3.67 -4.59
C SER A 68 5.50 -2.24 -4.23
N ILE A 69 6.39 -1.61 -5.01
CA ILE A 69 6.78 -0.22 -4.80
C ILE A 69 6.63 0.52 -6.13
N SER A 70 5.70 1.46 -6.21
CA SER A 70 5.36 2.09 -7.50
C SER A 70 6.14 3.36 -7.78
N ASN A 71 6.44 4.17 -6.76
CA ASN A 71 6.99 5.51 -6.93
C ASN A 71 7.76 6.00 -5.69
N PRO A 72 8.53 7.10 -5.80
CA PRO A 72 9.33 7.65 -4.70
C PRO A 72 8.51 8.10 -3.48
N THR A 73 7.31 8.67 -3.68
CA THR A 73 6.46 9.16 -2.59
C THR A 73 6.01 8.00 -1.72
N GLU A 74 5.50 6.93 -2.33
CA GLU A 74 5.11 5.69 -1.65
C GLU A 74 6.31 5.10 -0.88
N PHE A 75 7.47 5.04 -1.52
CA PHE A 75 8.68 4.48 -0.92
C PHE A 75 9.18 5.28 0.29
N ASN A 76 9.11 6.61 0.24
CA ASN A 76 9.49 7.46 1.37
C ASN A 76 8.57 7.22 2.57
N VAL A 77 7.24 7.17 2.35
CA VAL A 77 6.27 6.93 3.42
C VAL A 77 6.43 5.52 4.02
N ILE A 78 6.75 4.50 3.21
CA ILE A 78 7.09 3.16 3.70
C ILE A 78 8.35 3.21 4.59
N ASN A 79 9.37 3.96 4.21
CA ASN A 79 10.61 4.09 5.00
C ASN A 79 10.44 4.90 6.29
N GLU A 80 9.46 5.78 6.37
CA GLU A 80 9.07 6.44 7.63
C GLU A 80 8.30 5.48 8.56
N TRP A 81 7.50 4.58 7.97
CA TRP A 81 6.69 3.60 8.70
C TRP A 81 7.49 2.42 9.26
N LEU A 82 8.43 1.85 8.49
CA LEU A 82 9.16 0.64 8.86
C LEU A 82 9.90 0.73 10.22
N PRO A 83 10.65 1.80 10.53
CA PRO A 83 11.30 1.93 11.83
C PRO A 83 10.34 1.97 13.02
N ILE A 84 9.09 2.41 12.81
CA ILE A 84 8.08 2.48 13.87
C ILE A 84 7.49 1.09 14.13
N ILE A 85 7.14 0.36 13.08
CA ILE A 85 6.43 -0.92 13.19
C ILE A 85 7.38 -2.11 13.41
N ALA A 86 8.62 -2.01 12.95
CA ALA A 86 9.59 -3.09 12.99
C ALA A 86 11.04 -2.57 13.22
N PRO A 87 11.29 -1.91 14.36
CA PRO A 87 12.53 -1.16 14.64
C PRO A 87 13.82 -1.98 14.55
N TYR A 88 13.75 -3.30 14.72
CA TYR A 88 14.90 -4.20 14.76
C TYR A 88 14.99 -5.15 13.56
N GLN A 89 14.09 -5.01 12.57
CA GLN A 89 14.04 -5.91 11.44
C GLN A 89 14.61 -5.22 10.18
N PRO A 90 15.84 -5.55 9.77
CA PRO A 90 16.51 -4.86 8.66
C PRO A 90 16.02 -5.33 7.29
N GLU A 91 15.36 -6.48 7.21
CA GLU A 91 15.05 -7.12 5.93
C GLU A 91 13.59 -7.57 5.81
N PHE A 92 13.00 -7.30 4.63
CA PHE A 92 11.67 -7.79 4.27
C PHE A 92 11.59 -8.21 2.80
N TRP A 93 10.92 -9.32 2.51
CA TRP A 93 10.51 -9.65 1.16
C TRP A 93 9.51 -8.63 0.60
N THR A 94 9.69 -8.36 -0.69
CA THR A 94 8.75 -7.63 -1.55
C THR A 94 8.20 -8.59 -2.61
N SER A 95 7.29 -8.16 -3.47
CA SER A 95 6.83 -8.96 -4.62
C SER A 95 7.76 -8.88 -5.83
N GLY A 96 8.83 -8.11 -5.73
CA GLY A 96 9.76 -7.84 -6.82
C GLY A 96 10.60 -9.07 -7.14
N ASN A 97 10.60 -9.51 -8.39
CA ASN A 97 11.44 -10.59 -8.85
C ASN A 97 11.59 -10.58 -10.39
N LYS A 98 12.52 -11.37 -10.91
CA LYS A 98 12.70 -11.62 -12.36
C LYS A 98 12.48 -13.09 -12.75
N LEU A 99 11.68 -13.81 -11.94
CA LEU A 99 11.33 -15.21 -12.20
C LEU A 99 10.56 -15.28 -13.53
N GLY A 100 10.99 -16.17 -14.42
CA GLY A 100 10.50 -16.24 -15.81
C GLY A 100 11.57 -16.03 -16.88
N GLY A 101 12.84 -15.85 -16.49
CA GLY A 101 13.97 -15.80 -17.42
C GLY A 101 14.12 -14.46 -18.14
N THR A 102 13.50 -13.39 -17.62
CA THR A 102 13.69 -12.03 -18.15
C THR A 102 14.85 -11.34 -17.45
N SER A 103 15.43 -10.31 -18.08
CA SER A 103 16.40 -9.43 -17.42
C SER A 103 15.75 -8.39 -16.51
N ASP A 104 14.43 -8.22 -16.63
CA ASP A 104 13.66 -7.16 -15.96
C ASP A 104 13.01 -7.67 -14.67
N TYR A 105 12.89 -6.78 -13.69
CA TYR A 105 12.11 -7.05 -12.48
C TYR A 105 10.64 -6.70 -12.69
N TYR A 106 9.76 -7.51 -12.11
CA TYR A 106 8.32 -7.32 -12.08
C TYR A 106 7.82 -7.41 -10.64
N TRP A 107 6.78 -6.62 -10.35
CA TRP A 107 6.05 -6.72 -9.09
C TRP A 107 4.97 -7.80 -9.22
N GLN A 108 5.26 -9.01 -8.76
CA GLN A 108 4.38 -10.18 -8.91
C GLN A 108 2.95 -9.94 -8.40
N SER A 109 2.78 -9.13 -7.36
CA SER A 109 1.46 -8.81 -6.80
C SER A 109 0.59 -7.92 -7.71
N THR A 110 1.18 -7.25 -8.70
CA THR A 110 0.48 -6.34 -9.63
C THR A 110 0.59 -6.77 -11.10
N GLY A 111 1.52 -7.68 -11.41
CA GLY A 111 1.86 -8.07 -12.78
C GLY A 111 2.61 -7.00 -13.59
N GLN A 112 2.91 -5.83 -12.99
CA GLN A 112 3.55 -4.71 -13.68
C GLN A 112 5.07 -4.83 -13.65
N LYS A 113 5.73 -4.31 -14.70
CA LYS A 113 7.19 -4.13 -14.72
C LYS A 113 7.58 -3.14 -13.62
N ALA A 114 8.61 -3.47 -12.85
CA ALA A 114 9.15 -2.61 -11.81
C ALA A 114 10.01 -1.51 -12.46
N VAL A 115 9.45 -0.32 -12.62
CA VAL A 115 10.15 0.83 -13.22
C VAL A 115 10.94 1.61 -12.16
N TYR A 116 10.32 1.84 -11.00
CA TYR A 116 10.98 2.49 -9.87
C TYR A 116 11.68 1.45 -9.00
N LEU A 117 13.02 1.46 -9.02
CA LEU A 117 13.86 0.49 -8.33
C LEU A 117 14.88 1.23 -7.44
N PRO A 118 14.53 1.55 -6.17
CA PRO A 118 15.43 2.24 -5.24
C PRO A 118 16.49 1.28 -4.67
N TRP A 119 17.48 0.93 -5.51
CA TRP A 119 18.56 0.02 -5.18
C TRP A 119 19.41 0.47 -4.00
N SER A 120 19.93 -0.52 -3.26
CA SER A 120 21.03 -0.31 -2.33
C SER A 120 22.33 -0.06 -3.10
N ALA A 121 23.32 0.54 -2.44
CA ALA A 121 24.63 0.75 -3.04
C ALA A 121 25.23 -0.60 -3.49
N GLY A 122 25.66 -0.68 -4.76
CA GLY A 122 26.22 -1.90 -5.34
C GLY A 122 25.19 -2.93 -5.84
N GLN A 123 23.89 -2.64 -5.76
CA GLN A 123 22.82 -3.46 -6.34
C GLN A 123 22.33 -2.89 -7.68
N PRO A 124 21.75 -3.70 -8.58
CA PRO A 124 21.55 -5.16 -8.46
C PRO A 124 22.85 -5.95 -8.72
N THR A 125 23.09 -6.98 -7.92
CA THR A 125 24.17 -7.96 -8.20
C THR A 125 23.60 -9.14 -8.99
N THR A 126 24.11 -9.39 -10.20
CA THR A 126 23.53 -10.37 -11.14
C THR A 126 23.59 -11.82 -10.66
N THR A 127 24.55 -12.17 -9.80
CA THR A 127 24.79 -13.54 -9.32
C THR A 127 24.08 -13.88 -8.01
N ALA A 128 23.42 -12.91 -7.36
CA ALA A 128 22.87 -13.10 -6.02
C ALA A 128 21.49 -13.79 -5.99
N GLY A 129 20.78 -13.89 -7.12
CA GLY A 129 19.45 -14.50 -7.20
C GLY A 129 18.47 -13.68 -8.03
N ASP A 130 17.18 -13.94 -7.83
CA ASP A 130 16.10 -13.42 -8.69
C ASP A 130 15.00 -12.65 -7.95
N CYS A 131 15.00 -12.65 -6.61
CA CYS A 131 13.97 -12.02 -5.80
C CYS A 131 14.51 -10.78 -5.07
N LEU A 132 13.60 -9.86 -4.72
CA LEU A 132 13.94 -8.57 -4.12
C LEU A 132 13.47 -8.47 -2.67
N THR A 133 14.41 -8.10 -1.79
CA THR A 133 14.12 -7.63 -0.45
C THR A 133 14.30 -6.13 -0.33
N LEU A 134 13.61 -5.53 0.63
CA LEU A 134 14.00 -4.27 1.25
C LEU A 134 15.02 -4.59 2.35
N MET A 135 16.23 -4.06 2.24
CA MET A 135 17.33 -4.25 3.20
C MET A 135 17.84 -2.91 3.72
N ALA A 136 17.92 -2.78 5.03
CA ALA A 136 18.60 -1.67 5.72
C ALA A 136 19.98 -2.13 6.22
N ASN A 137 20.96 -1.22 6.17
CA ASN A 137 22.22 -1.40 6.85
C ASN A 137 22.02 -1.16 8.35
N VAL A 138 22.57 -2.04 9.18
CA VAL A 138 22.51 -1.91 10.63
C VAL A 138 23.79 -1.27 11.13
N THR A 139 23.67 -0.15 11.83
CA THR A 139 24.77 0.50 12.54
C THR A 139 24.57 0.30 14.04
N MET A 140 25.54 -0.32 14.71
CA MET A 140 25.49 -0.52 16.15
C MET A 140 26.15 0.66 16.86
N THR A 141 25.41 1.30 17.77
CA THR A 141 25.96 2.22 18.77
C THR A 141 25.99 1.54 20.15
N PRO A 142 26.68 2.10 21.15
CA PRO A 142 26.59 1.58 22.52
C PRO A 142 25.17 1.56 23.09
N GLU A 143 24.29 2.45 22.61
CA GLU A 143 22.93 2.64 23.12
C GLU A 143 21.87 1.85 22.33
N GLU A 144 22.01 1.75 21.00
CA GLU A 144 20.98 1.17 20.13
C GLU A 144 21.49 0.67 18.78
N ALA A 145 20.66 -0.12 18.09
CA ALA A 145 20.86 -0.48 16.69
C ALA A 145 20.09 0.49 15.80
N ILE A 146 20.80 1.23 14.96
CA ILE A 146 20.22 2.20 14.02
C ILE A 146 20.11 1.54 12.64
N LEU A 147 18.90 1.50 12.09
CA LEU A 147 18.64 1.06 10.72
C LEU A 147 18.76 2.24 9.75
N SER A 148 19.49 2.05 8.65
CA SER A 148 19.44 2.97 7.52
C SER A 148 18.09 2.89 6.80
N VAL A 149 17.85 3.80 5.85
CA VAL A 149 16.76 3.66 4.87
C VAL A 149 16.86 2.29 4.20
N HIS A 150 15.75 1.54 4.17
CA HIS A 150 15.66 0.26 3.50
C HIS A 150 15.72 0.47 1.99
N ARG A 151 16.53 -0.32 1.30
CA ARG A 151 16.73 -0.23 -0.15
C ARG A 151 16.62 -1.60 -0.80
N LEU A 152 16.30 -1.63 -2.09
CA LEU A 152 16.16 -2.89 -2.81
C LEU A 152 17.51 -3.62 -2.91
N THR A 153 17.46 -4.91 -2.61
CA THR A 153 18.59 -5.83 -2.66
C THR A 153 18.17 -7.14 -3.29
N VAL A 154 19.03 -7.70 -4.15
CA VAL A 154 18.79 -9.02 -4.77
C VAL A 154 19.16 -10.12 -3.78
N LYS A 155 18.28 -11.10 -3.62
CA LYS A 155 18.46 -12.26 -2.73
C LYS A 155 17.95 -13.55 -3.39
N PRO A 156 18.55 -14.72 -3.10
CA PRO A 156 18.00 -15.99 -3.58
C PRO A 156 16.59 -16.21 -3.01
N CYS A 157 15.63 -16.53 -3.88
CA CYS A 157 14.23 -16.69 -3.51
C CYS A 157 13.97 -17.79 -2.45
N THR A 158 14.91 -18.72 -2.28
CA THR A 158 14.86 -19.82 -1.30
C THR A 158 15.43 -19.46 0.07
N GLN A 159 16.14 -18.33 0.20
CA GLN A 159 16.58 -17.83 1.51
C GLN A 159 15.40 -17.27 2.29
N TRP A 160 15.57 -17.17 3.61
CA TRP A 160 14.48 -16.82 4.51
C TRP A 160 14.60 -15.34 4.91
N ALA A 161 13.46 -14.68 5.00
CA ALA A 161 13.30 -13.35 5.57
C ALA A 161 11.84 -13.16 6.01
N PRO A 162 11.57 -12.20 6.91
CA PRO A 162 10.24 -11.62 7.10
C PRO A 162 9.71 -10.98 5.82
N HIS A 163 8.43 -10.58 5.79
CA HIS A 163 7.81 -10.05 4.59
C HIS A 163 6.74 -8.99 4.89
N ILE A 164 6.45 -8.18 3.88
CA ILE A 164 5.39 -7.17 3.95
C ILE A 164 4.27 -7.57 3.00
N CYS A 165 3.07 -7.78 3.54
CA CYS A 165 1.86 -7.96 2.76
C CYS A 165 1.20 -6.61 2.48
N GLN A 166 0.69 -6.43 1.27
CA GLN A 166 -0.12 -5.29 0.85
C GLN A 166 -1.52 -5.76 0.45
N ALA A 167 -2.54 -5.06 0.91
CA ALA A 167 -3.93 -5.25 0.53
C ALA A 167 -4.47 -3.96 -0.14
N PRO A 168 -5.50 -4.07 -1.01
CA PRO A 168 -6.21 -2.89 -1.48
C PRO A 168 -6.94 -2.21 -0.31
N LEU A 169 -7.16 -0.92 -0.47
CA LEU A 169 -8.04 -0.17 0.40
C LEU A 169 -9.50 -0.62 0.20
N GLU A 170 -10.24 -0.81 1.29
CA GLU A 170 -11.67 -1.10 1.28
C GLU A 170 -12.45 0.22 1.26
N ILE A 171 -13.37 0.36 0.31
CA ILE A 171 -14.21 1.56 0.18
C ILE A 171 -15.56 1.25 0.83
N PHE A 172 -15.96 2.13 1.74
CA PHE A 172 -17.25 2.09 2.40
C PHE A 172 -18.02 3.35 2.05
N LYS A 173 -19.33 3.20 1.88
CA LYS A 173 -20.27 4.30 1.87
C LYS A 173 -20.85 4.47 3.26
N THR A 174 -20.98 5.70 3.70
CA THR A 174 -21.77 6.02 4.89
C THR A 174 -23.24 6.13 4.50
N GLN A 175 -24.09 5.28 5.08
CA GLN A 175 -25.54 5.35 4.89
C GLN A 175 -26.21 5.70 6.22
N LEU A 176 -27.10 6.69 6.17
CA LEU A 176 -28.00 6.98 7.27
C LEU A 176 -29.11 5.92 7.32
N CYS A 177 -29.13 5.13 8.38
CA CYS A 177 -30.17 4.16 8.66
C CYS A 177 -31.19 4.77 9.63
N LEU A 178 -32.47 4.70 9.26
CA LEU A 178 -33.58 5.19 10.10
C LEU A 178 -34.21 4.02 10.86
N ASN A 179 -34.36 4.19 12.17
CA ASN A 179 -35.18 3.35 13.05
C ASN A 179 -36.31 4.20 13.64
N THR A 180 -37.32 3.57 14.24
CA THR A 180 -38.51 4.24 14.80
C THR A 180 -38.19 5.25 15.91
N THR A 181 -37.08 5.06 16.63
CA THR A 181 -36.70 5.91 17.78
C THR A 181 -35.37 6.64 17.59
N ALA A 182 -34.61 6.33 16.56
CA ALA A 182 -33.25 6.87 16.35
C ALA A 182 -32.83 6.76 14.89
N PHE A 183 -31.83 7.54 14.51
CA PHE A 183 -31.06 7.32 13.28
C PHE A 183 -29.62 6.95 13.65
N PHE A 184 -28.96 6.17 12.82
CA PHE A 184 -27.55 5.83 12.99
C PHE A 184 -26.85 5.77 11.62
N GLU A 185 -25.55 5.99 11.62
CA GLU A 185 -24.73 5.86 10.42
C GLU A 185 -24.13 4.44 10.35
N ALA A 186 -24.32 3.78 9.21
CA ALA A 186 -23.72 2.49 8.92
C ALA A 186 -22.68 2.65 7.82
N LYS A 187 -21.52 2.00 7.99
CA LYS A 187 -20.51 1.86 6.93
C LYS A 187 -20.80 0.60 6.16
N ILE A 188 -21.14 0.74 4.89
CA ILE A 188 -21.48 -0.38 4.00
C ILE A 188 -20.36 -0.50 2.97
N PRO A 189 -19.74 -1.68 2.80
CA PRO A 189 -18.79 -1.90 1.71
C PRO A 189 -19.44 -1.54 0.36
N VAL A 190 -18.72 -0.82 -0.49
CA VAL A 190 -19.14 -0.48 -1.86
C VAL A 190 -18.81 -1.62 -2.82
#